data_AF-A0A1V5RNT8-F1
#
_entry.id   AF-A0A1V5RNT8-F1
#
_cell.length_a   1.000
_cell.length_b   1.000
_cell.length_c   1.000
_cell.angle_alpha   90.00
_cell.angle_beta   90.00
_cell.angle_gamma   90.00
#
_symmetry.space_group_name_H-M   'P 1'
#
loop_
_entity.id
_entity.type
_entity.pdbx_description
1 polymer ?
#
loop_
_entity_poly.entity_id
_entity_poly.type
_entity_poly.pdbx_seq_one_letter_code
_entity_poly.pdbx_strand_id
1 'polypeptide(L)'
;MNNKNIWLVVGIIAVIIVIALLVDNNQVSKLGTIISTTQPAESVICVDPVCFQPKFLTCTPSELRMPFTDNTTLQVTVFGSEYSKCHYTIKLIGSSDTNLEGSASTLNCYMPFEQLSSNVFMHLLGSDKEPGQEHIKKEQDKLEAEYCFKH
;
A
#
# COMPACT_ATOMS: atom_id res chain seq x y z
N MET A 1 -59.53 -11.59 -15.47
CA MET A 1 -58.74 -11.70 -14.23
C MET A 1 -59.64 -11.37 -13.06
N ASN A 2 -59.87 -12.32 -12.16
CA ASN A 2 -60.76 -12.13 -11.02
C ASN A 2 -60.20 -11.03 -10.12
N ASN A 3 -61.07 -10.11 -9.73
CA ASN A 3 -60.88 -8.98 -8.83
C ASN A 3 -60.22 -9.36 -7.48
N LYS A 4 -60.30 -10.63 -7.07
CA LYS A 4 -59.54 -11.17 -5.92
C LYS A 4 -58.02 -11.27 -6.16
N ASN A 5 -57.57 -11.47 -7.39
CA ASN A 5 -56.15 -11.63 -7.72
C ASN A 5 -55.45 -10.28 -7.94
N ILE A 6 -56.22 -9.20 -8.16
CA ILE A 6 -55.69 -7.85 -8.36
C ILE A 6 -54.99 -7.35 -7.09
N TRP A 7 -55.58 -7.58 -5.92
CA TRP A 7 -54.98 -7.21 -4.63
C TRP A 7 -53.68 -7.94 -4.34
N LEU A 8 -53.57 -9.21 -4.75
CA LEU A 8 -52.37 -10.02 -4.61
C LEU A 8 -51.24 -9.50 -5.51
N VAL A 9 -51.57 -9.11 -6.75
CA VAL A 9 -50.61 -8.55 -7.70
C VAL A 9 -50.11 -7.17 -7.26
N VAL A 10 -50.98 -6.31 -6.73
CA VAL A 10 -50.59 -4.98 -6.21
C VAL A 10 -49.64 -5.11 -5.02
N GLY A 11 -49.89 -6.07 -4.11
CA GLY A 11 -49.00 -6.34 -2.98
C GLY A 11 -47.61 -6.81 -3.41
N ILE A 12 -47.54 -7.71 -4.40
CA ILE A 12 -46.26 -8.21 -4.93
C ILE A 12 -45.45 -7.08 -5.59
N ILE A 13 -46.11 -6.21 -6.38
CA ILE A 13 -45.43 -5.08 -7.05
C ILE A 13 -44.86 -4.10 -6.02
N ALA A 14 -45.60 -3.80 -4.94
CA ALA A 14 -45.12 -2.91 -3.88
C ALA A 14 -43.88 -3.47 -3.17
N VAL A 15 -43.84 -4.78 -2.90
CA VAL A 15 -42.68 -5.45 -2.28
C VAL A 15 -41.46 -5.44 -3.20
N ILE A 16 -41.63 -5.66 -4.50
CA ILE A 16 -40.53 -5.57 -5.48
C ILE A 16 -39.94 -4.16 -5.54
N ILE A 17 -40.77 -3.11 -5.50
CA ILE A 17 -40.30 -1.72 -5.49
C ILE A 17 -39.51 -1.42 -4.22
N VAL A 18 -39.94 -1.90 -3.05
CA VAL A 18 -39.22 -1.70 -1.78
C VAL A 18 -37.88 -2.44 -1.78
N ILE A 19 -37.82 -3.66 -2.33
CA ILE A 19 -36.56 -4.41 -2.45
C ILE A 19 -35.61 -3.71 -3.44
N ALA A 20 -36.10 -3.22 -4.57
CA ALA A 20 -35.29 -2.46 -5.53
C ALA A 20 -34.71 -1.19 -4.90
N LEU A 21 -35.52 -0.43 -4.15
CA LEU A 21 -35.06 0.76 -3.42
C LEU A 21 -34.05 0.45 -2.31
N LEU A 22 -34.13 -0.73 -1.68
CA LEU A 22 -33.14 -1.17 -0.67
C LEU A 22 -31.83 -1.66 -1.29
N VAL A 23 -31.85 -2.17 -2.53
CA VAL A 23 -30.66 -2.65 -3.25
C VAL A 23 -29.85 -1.51 -3.85
N ASP A 24 -30.48 -0.40 -4.24
CA ASP A 24 -29.78 0.79 -4.77
C ASP A 24 -28.95 1.57 -3.72
N ASN A 25 -29.07 1.25 -2.43
CA ASN A 25 -28.24 1.85 -1.39
C ASN A 25 -26.95 1.06 -1.10
N ASN A 26 -26.65 -0.01 -1.85
CA ASN A 26 -25.51 -0.85 -1.50
C ASN A 26 -24.66 -1.43 -2.64
N GLN A 27 -24.69 -0.87 -3.85
CA GLN A 27 -23.56 -1.04 -4.78
C GLN A 27 -23.52 0.07 -5.83
N VAL A 28 -22.31 0.28 -6.34
CA VAL A 28 -21.97 0.94 -7.61
C VAL A 28 -21.81 2.46 -7.52
N SER A 29 -20.65 2.87 -6.98
CA SER A 29 -19.92 3.99 -7.59
C SER A 29 -19.73 3.67 -9.08
N LYS A 30 -20.57 4.33 -9.88
CA LYS A 30 -20.58 4.49 -11.33
C LYS A 30 -19.29 4.08 -12.04
N LEU A 31 -19.47 3.25 -13.06
CA LEU A 31 -18.69 3.21 -14.29
C LEU A 31 -18.74 4.60 -14.96
N GLY A 32 -17.92 5.52 -14.48
CA GLY A 32 -17.48 6.68 -15.20
C GLY A 32 -16.03 6.44 -15.58
N THR A 33 -15.68 6.69 -16.84
CA THR A 33 -14.29 6.94 -17.23
C THR A 33 -13.82 8.17 -16.46
N ILE A 34 -13.37 7.97 -15.22
CA ILE A 34 -12.66 8.97 -14.45
C ILE A 34 -11.25 8.88 -14.99
N ILE A 35 -10.84 9.88 -15.77
CA ILE A 35 -9.44 10.25 -15.82
C ILE A 35 -9.10 10.53 -14.36
N SER A 36 -8.51 9.55 -13.69
CA SER A 36 -8.06 9.68 -12.32
C SER A 36 -6.90 10.65 -12.36
N THR A 37 -7.22 11.94 -12.34
CA THR A 37 -6.29 12.95 -11.87
C THR A 37 -6.13 12.63 -10.39
N THR A 38 -5.18 11.74 -10.11
CA THR A 38 -4.75 11.36 -8.77
C THR A 38 -4.35 12.65 -8.07
N GLN A 39 -5.27 13.23 -7.30
CA GLN A 39 -4.90 14.22 -6.32
C GLN A 39 -3.90 13.51 -5.40
N PRO A 40 -2.66 13.99 -5.27
CA PRO A 40 -1.66 13.29 -4.47
C PRO A 40 -2.21 13.20 -3.06
N ALA A 41 -2.47 11.97 -2.60
CA ALA A 41 -2.72 11.73 -1.20
C ALA A 41 -1.54 12.35 -0.43
N GLU A 42 -1.83 13.25 0.50
CA GLU A 42 -0.80 13.91 1.28
C GLU A 42 0.02 12.84 2.00
N SER A 43 1.32 12.79 1.70
CA SER A 43 2.22 11.76 2.22
C SER A 43 2.42 11.97 3.72
N VAL A 44 2.19 10.93 4.52
CA VAL A 44 2.43 10.97 5.97
C VAL A 44 3.92 10.89 6.25
N ILE A 45 4.49 11.89 6.90
CA ILE A 45 5.91 11.90 7.29
C ILE A 45 6.08 11.26 8.67
N CYS A 46 6.82 10.16 8.72
CA CYS A 46 7.19 9.44 9.93
C CYS A 46 8.69 9.60 10.23
N VAL A 47 9.02 9.72 11.51
CA VAL A 47 10.41 9.84 12.00
C VAL A 47 10.88 8.60 12.76
N ASP A 48 10.02 7.59 12.89
CA ASP A 48 10.30 6.34 13.58
C ASP A 48 9.55 5.14 12.95
N PRO A 49 10.01 3.91 13.23
CA PRO A 49 9.35 2.69 12.77
C PRO A 49 7.90 2.51 13.22
N VAL A 50 7.53 3.02 14.41
CA VAL A 50 6.21 2.79 15.01
C VAL A 50 5.12 3.54 14.24
N CYS A 51 5.41 4.77 13.81
CA CYS A 51 4.57 5.55 12.92
C CYS A 51 4.46 4.90 11.54
N PHE A 52 5.59 4.43 10.99
CA PHE A 52 5.69 4.07 9.59
C PHE A 52 5.18 2.66 9.28
N GLN A 53 5.41 1.69 10.17
CA GLN A 53 5.01 0.29 9.97
C GLN A 53 3.56 0.10 9.51
N PRO A 54 2.53 0.66 10.18
CA PRO A 54 1.16 0.45 9.73
C PRO A 54 0.92 1.02 8.34
N LYS A 55 1.57 2.13 7.97
CA LYS A 55 1.44 2.76 6.64
C LYS A 55 2.13 1.92 5.57
N PHE A 56 3.31 1.40 5.87
CA PHE A 56 4.03 0.51 4.97
C PHE A 56 3.23 -0.77 4.67
N LEU A 57 2.70 -1.42 5.72
CA LEU A 57 1.92 -2.66 5.58
C LEU A 57 0.59 -2.46 4.84
N THR A 58 0.00 -1.27 4.91
CA THR A 58 -1.21 -0.92 4.13
C THR A 58 -0.90 -0.19 2.82
N CYS A 59 0.37 -0.14 2.41
CA CYS A 59 0.85 0.63 1.26
C CYS A 59 0.24 2.04 1.15
N THR A 60 0.17 2.74 2.27
CA THR A 60 -0.38 4.09 2.33
C THR A 60 0.74 5.08 2.06
N PRO A 61 0.52 6.10 1.20
CA PRO A 61 1.52 7.12 0.90
C PRO A 61 2.13 7.72 2.16
N SER A 62 3.42 7.51 2.34
CA SER A 62 4.15 7.87 3.56
C SER A 62 5.65 7.90 3.31
N GLU A 63 6.38 8.59 4.18
CA GLU A 63 7.83 8.63 4.15
C GLU A 63 8.40 8.40 5.54
N LEU A 64 9.38 7.51 5.65
CA LEU A 64 10.23 7.35 6.83
C LEU A 64 11.56 8.03 6.56
N ARG A 65 11.99 8.90 7.47
CA ARG A 65 13.39 9.34 7.57
C ARG A 65 13.88 9.13 8.98
N MET A 66 14.88 8.27 9.14
CA MET A 66 15.46 8.00 10.45
C MET A 66 16.98 7.80 10.37
N PRO A 67 17.71 8.10 11.46
CA PRO A 67 19.10 7.69 11.58
C PRO A 67 19.25 6.18 11.40
N PHE A 68 20.29 5.77 10.70
CA PHE A 68 20.65 4.37 10.45
C PHE A 68 22.15 4.15 10.73
N THR A 69 22.71 3.01 10.34
CA THR A 69 24.11 2.65 10.63
C THR A 69 25.12 3.63 10.03
N ASP A 70 26.30 3.75 10.63
CA ASP A 70 27.46 4.47 10.06
C ASP A 70 27.19 5.91 9.61
N ASN A 71 26.47 6.69 10.44
CA ASN A 71 26.11 8.07 10.15
C ASN A 71 25.32 8.24 8.84
N THR A 72 24.55 7.22 8.45
CA THR A 72 23.61 7.31 7.34
C THR A 72 22.20 7.58 7.83
N THR A 73 21.37 8.13 6.95
CA THR A 73 19.92 8.27 7.14
C THR A 73 19.23 7.29 6.21
N LEU A 74 18.39 6.42 6.75
CA LEU A 74 17.48 5.61 5.97
C LEU A 74 16.28 6.46 5.58
N GLN A 75 16.04 6.59 4.28
CA GLN A 75 14.82 7.16 3.73
C GLN A 75 14.04 6.06 3.00
N VAL A 76 12.78 5.86 3.39
CA VAL A 76 11.84 4.97 2.68
C VAL A 76 10.62 5.79 2.29
N THR A 77 10.27 5.83 1.00
CA THR A 77 9.08 6.54 0.53
C THR A 77 8.12 5.55 -0.10
N VAL A 78 6.91 5.42 0.46
CA VAL A 78 5.80 4.67 -0.12
C VAL A 78 5.00 5.63 -0.98
N PHE A 79 4.88 5.33 -2.28
CA PHE A 79 4.10 6.12 -3.22
C PHE A 79 2.63 5.69 -3.27
N GLY A 80 2.36 4.46 -2.81
CA GLY A 80 1.04 3.85 -2.79
C GLY A 80 0.91 2.73 -3.81
N SER A 81 -0.33 2.42 -4.18
CA SER A 81 -0.64 1.35 -5.12
C SER A 81 -0.34 1.75 -6.56
N GLU A 82 0.50 0.98 -7.25
CA GLU A 82 0.76 1.08 -8.68
C GLU A 82 0.75 -0.32 -9.31
N TYR A 83 0.02 -0.51 -10.42
CA TYR A 83 -0.14 -1.82 -11.09
C TYR A 83 -0.56 -2.98 -10.16
N SER A 84 -1.44 -2.72 -9.20
CA SER A 84 -1.87 -3.69 -8.18
C SER A 84 -0.75 -4.20 -7.27
N LYS A 85 0.35 -3.44 -7.17
CA LYS A 85 1.47 -3.69 -6.26
C LYS A 85 1.72 -2.43 -5.43
N CYS A 86 2.42 -2.59 -4.32
CA CYS A 86 2.92 -1.47 -3.57
C CYS A 86 4.21 -0.93 -4.18
N HIS A 87 4.20 0.34 -4.55
CA HIS A 87 5.38 1.06 -5.02
C HIS A 87 6.02 1.83 -3.87
N TYR A 88 7.28 1.53 -3.59
CA TYR A 88 8.08 2.26 -2.62
C TYR A 88 9.56 2.30 -3.03
N THR A 89 10.29 3.30 -2.54
CA THR A 89 11.74 3.40 -2.70
C THR A 89 12.45 3.33 -1.37
N ILE A 90 13.70 2.85 -1.41
CA ILE A 90 14.63 2.82 -0.29
C ILE A 90 15.89 3.57 -0.71
N LYS A 91 16.36 4.46 0.16
CA LYS A 91 17.57 5.26 -0.06
C LYS A 91 18.36 5.37 1.24
N LEU A 92 19.68 5.14 1.16
CA LEU A 92 20.61 5.42 2.26
C LEU A 92 21.36 6.71 1.95
N ILE A 93 21.23 7.72 2.81
CA ILE A 93 21.84 9.04 2.63
C ILE A 93 23.03 9.16 3.58
N GLY A 94 24.24 9.35 3.06
CA GLY A 94 25.45 9.53 3.87
C GLY A 94 25.61 10.96 4.41
N SER A 95 26.38 11.11 5.49
CA SER A 95 26.71 12.42 6.10
C SER A 95 27.55 13.36 5.22
N SER A 96 28.15 12.85 4.14
CA SER A 96 28.96 13.63 3.20
C SER A 96 28.17 14.16 1.99
N ASP A 97 26.90 13.74 1.84
CA ASP A 97 26.09 14.04 0.66
C ASP A 97 25.15 15.24 0.91
N THR A 98 25.73 16.37 1.30
CA THR A 98 25.11 17.65 0.95
C THR A 98 25.28 17.83 -0.57
N ASN A 99 24.23 17.53 -1.34
CA ASN A 99 24.06 17.86 -2.77
C ASN A 99 24.66 16.93 -3.83
N LEU A 100 24.48 15.61 -3.72
CA LEU A 100 24.55 14.76 -4.91
C LEU A 100 23.32 13.84 -4.96
N GLU A 101 22.37 14.22 -5.81
CA GLU A 101 21.29 13.37 -6.33
C GLU A 101 21.80 12.11 -7.08
N GLY A 102 23.08 11.72 -6.93
CA GLY A 102 23.75 10.71 -7.74
C GLY A 102 24.64 9.69 -7.00
N SER A 103 24.68 9.64 -5.67
CA SER A 103 25.52 8.64 -4.96
C SER A 103 24.75 7.62 -4.11
N ALA A 104 23.54 7.95 -3.66
CA ALA A 104 22.71 6.98 -2.95
C ALA A 104 21.97 6.09 -3.96
N SER A 105 22.45 4.85 -4.15
CA SER A 105 21.72 3.82 -4.90
C SER A 105 20.29 3.74 -4.35
N THR A 106 19.34 4.16 -5.17
CA THR A 106 17.93 4.13 -4.80
C THR A 106 17.37 2.81 -5.27
N LEU A 107 16.87 2.01 -4.32
CA LEU A 107 16.19 0.78 -4.65
C LEU A 107 14.71 1.09 -4.85
N ASN A 108 14.20 0.84 -6.06
CA ASN A 108 12.80 1.03 -6.39
C ASN A 108 12.07 -0.31 -6.39
N CYS A 109 10.99 -0.44 -5.62
CA CYS A 109 10.33 -1.71 -5.36
C CYS A 109 8.86 -1.68 -5.77
N TYR A 110 8.41 -2.76 -6.40
CA TYR A 110 7.02 -3.03 -6.76
C TYR A 110 6.60 -4.38 -6.16
N MET A 111 6.18 -4.36 -4.90
CA MET A 111 5.92 -5.57 -4.12
C MET A 111 4.42 -5.93 -4.09
N PRO A 112 4.02 -7.18 -4.34
CA PRO A 112 2.62 -7.61 -4.18
C PRO A 112 2.14 -7.40 -2.73
N PHE A 113 0.87 -7.03 -2.57
CA PHE A 113 0.29 -6.76 -1.24
C PHE A 113 0.35 -7.99 -0.33
N GLU A 114 0.26 -9.19 -0.88
CA GLU A 114 0.32 -10.45 -0.15
C GLU A 114 1.72 -10.74 0.41
N GLN A 115 2.75 -10.09 -0.13
CA GLN A 115 4.14 -10.22 0.32
C GLN A 115 4.53 -9.13 1.31
N LEU A 116 3.78 -8.01 1.37
CA LEU A 116 3.98 -6.98 2.40
C LEU A 116 3.70 -7.57 3.78
N SER A 117 4.77 -7.77 4.54
CA SER A 117 4.72 -8.38 5.85
C SER A 117 5.58 -7.63 6.84
N SER A 118 5.39 -7.92 8.13
CA SER A 118 6.28 -7.39 9.16
C SER A 118 7.72 -7.85 8.96
N ASN A 119 7.96 -9.03 8.36
CA ASN A 119 9.31 -9.48 8.05
C ASN A 119 9.98 -8.63 6.97
N VAL A 120 9.25 -8.26 5.91
CA VAL A 120 9.74 -7.30 4.90
C VAL A 120 10.08 -5.98 5.58
N PHE A 121 9.17 -5.46 6.41
CA PHE A 121 9.39 -4.21 7.12
C PHE A 121 10.64 -4.26 8.02
N MET A 122 10.81 -5.33 8.80
CA MET A 122 11.95 -5.51 9.69
C MET A 122 13.26 -5.74 8.93
N HIS A 123 13.21 -6.34 7.73
CA HIS A 123 14.35 -6.44 6.83
C HIS A 123 14.82 -5.08 6.31
N LEU A 124 13.89 -4.16 5.99
CA LEU A 124 14.23 -2.77 5.65
C LEU A 124 15.03 -2.09 6.77
N LEU A 125 14.72 -2.45 8.02
CA LEU A 125 15.39 -1.94 9.22
C LEU A 125 16.63 -2.76 9.62
N GLY A 126 16.98 -3.79 8.86
CA GLY A 126 18.15 -4.65 9.08
C GLY A 126 18.05 -5.60 10.27
N SER A 127 16.85 -5.84 10.82
CA SER A 127 16.66 -6.67 12.02
C SER A 127 16.87 -8.17 11.77
N ASP A 128 16.75 -8.62 10.53
CA ASP A 128 16.99 -10.00 10.13
C ASP A 128 18.49 -10.37 9.99
N LYS A 129 19.38 -9.40 10.25
CA LYS A 129 20.83 -9.63 10.37
C LYS A 129 21.23 -10.17 11.75
N GLU A 130 20.31 -10.20 12.71
CA GLU A 130 20.54 -10.76 14.04
C GLU A 130 20.69 -12.30 14.00
N PRO A 131 21.49 -12.90 14.90
CA PRO A 131 21.63 -14.35 14.98
C PRO A 131 20.28 -15.07 15.15
N GLY A 132 20.05 -16.13 14.37
CA GLY A 132 18.81 -16.92 14.42
C GLY A 132 17.71 -16.48 13.44
N GLN A 133 17.95 -15.41 12.66
CA GLN A 133 17.01 -14.89 11.65
C GLN A 133 17.37 -15.29 10.21
N GLU A 134 18.30 -16.24 10.01
CA GLU A 134 18.90 -16.53 8.69
C GLU A 134 17.88 -17.00 7.65
N HIS A 135 16.86 -17.74 8.08
CA HIS A 135 15.78 -18.19 7.21
C HIS A 135 14.89 -17.03 6.73
N ILE A 136 14.57 -16.09 7.64
CA ILE A 136 13.83 -14.86 7.31
C ILE A 136 14.67 -14.04 6.34
N LYS A 137 15.95 -13.83 6.65
CA LYS A 137 16.85 -13.09 5.76
C LYS A 137 16.88 -13.66 4.35
N LYS A 138 17.00 -14.97 4.21
CA LYS A 138 17.03 -15.62 2.89
C LYS A 138 15.74 -15.41 2.11
N GLU A 139 14.59 -15.42 2.78
CA GLU A 139 13.30 -15.14 2.15
C GLU A 139 13.19 -13.67 1.73
N GLN A 140 13.60 -12.73 2.60
CA GLN A 140 13.53 -11.30 2.32
C GLN A 140 14.50 -10.89 1.20
N ASP A 141 15.72 -11.44 1.19
CA ASP A 141 16.69 -11.24 0.10
C ASP A 141 16.12 -11.71 -1.24
N LYS A 142 15.35 -12.82 -1.24
CA LYS A 142 14.69 -13.32 -2.45
C LYS A 142 13.59 -12.37 -2.92
N LEU A 143 12.73 -11.89 -2.00
CA LEU A 143 11.67 -10.94 -2.33
C LEU A 143 12.24 -9.62 -2.86
N GLU A 144 13.31 -9.11 -2.24
CA GLU A 144 14.01 -7.91 -2.73
C GLU A 144 14.53 -8.13 -4.15
N ALA A 145 15.21 -9.24 -4.41
CA ALA A 145 15.74 -9.56 -5.74
C ALA A 145 14.65 -9.72 -6.83
N GLU A 146 13.45 -10.18 -6.45
CA GLU A 146 12.33 -10.38 -7.38
C GLU A 146 11.55 -9.09 -7.68
N TYR A 147 11.42 -8.20 -6.69
CA TYR A 147 10.49 -7.08 -6.74
C TYR A 147 11.15 -5.70 -6.72
N CYS A 148 12.47 -5.63 -6.52
CA CYS A 148 13.19 -4.37 -6.40
C CYS A 148 14.32 -4.23 -7.43
N PHE A 149 14.53 -2.99 -7.89
CA PHE A 149 15.47 -2.66 -8.95
C PHE A 149 16.31 -1.46 -8.56
N LYS A 150 17.61 -1.52 -8.81
CA LYS A 150 18.52 -0.38 -8.58
C LYS A 150 18.38 0.61 -9.71
N HIS A 151 18.16 1.87 -9.36
CA HIS A 151 18.25 3.01 -10.26
C HIS A 151 19.56 3.77 -10.06
#